data_AF-A0A1E3X2V5-F1
#
_entry.id   AF-A0A1E3X2V5-F1
#
_cell.length_a   1.000
_cell.length_b   1.000
_cell.length_c   1.000
_cell.angle_alpha   90.00
_cell.angle_beta   90.00
_cell.angle_gamma   90.00
#
_symmetry.space_group_name_H-M   'P 1'
#
loop_
_entity.id
_entity.type
_entity.pdbx_description
1 polymer ?
#
loop_
_entity_poly.entity_id
_entity_poly.type
_entity_poly.pdbx_seq_one_letter_code
_entity_poly.pdbx_strand_id
1 'polypeptide(L)'
;MNRNEIIQRLDLVSPDSEEAIELESMLIFDELGWEIIYAEHELEDDPTLLGRTEQTEILLTRYLDYSLKQLNPTLDDMVLNQAVDILRADRSALSLVEANREV
;
A
#
# COMPACT_ATOMS: atom_id res chain seq x y z
N MET A 1 5.37 -12.88 -2.70
CA MET A 1 6.21 -13.33 -3.82
C MET A 1 7.53 -12.59 -3.74
N ASN A 2 8.67 -13.26 -3.79
CA ASN A 2 10.01 -12.65 -3.79
C ASN A 2 10.55 -12.50 -5.23
N ARG A 3 11.65 -11.75 -5.41
CA ARG A 3 12.25 -11.47 -6.73
C ARG A 3 12.46 -12.72 -7.60
N ASN A 4 12.91 -13.83 -7.01
CA ASN A 4 13.16 -15.06 -7.77
C ASN A 4 11.85 -15.72 -8.25
N GLU A 5 10.82 -15.68 -7.42
CA GLU A 5 9.49 -16.20 -7.78
C GLU A 5 8.86 -15.36 -8.91
N ILE A 6 9.07 -14.04 -8.91
CA ILE A 6 8.61 -13.14 -9.98
C ILE A 6 9.29 -13.47 -11.31
N ILE A 7 10.62 -13.65 -11.30
CA ILE A 7 11.38 -14.03 -12.50
C ILE A 7 10.89 -15.38 -13.04
N GLN A 8 10.67 -16.37 -12.16
CA GLN A 8 10.12 -17.67 -12.56
C GLN A 8 8.71 -17.55 -13.14
N ARG A 9 7.88 -16.64 -12.60
CA ARG A 9 6.53 -16.39 -13.11
C ARG A 9 6.56 -15.72 -14.48
N LEU A 10 7.48 -14.78 -14.69
CA LEU A 10 7.69 -14.09 -15.98
C LEU A 10 7.98 -15.09 -17.11
N ASP A 11 8.79 -16.11 -16.85
CA ASP A 11 9.10 -17.16 -17.84
C ASP A 11 7.88 -18.00 -18.27
N LEU A 12 6.79 -17.96 -17.49
CA LEU A 12 5.59 -18.77 -17.69
C LEU A 12 4.40 -17.99 -18.30
N VAL A 13 4.47 -16.66 -18.32
CA VAL A 13 3.38 -15.80 -18.82
C VAL A 13 3.66 -15.34 -20.24
N SER A 14 2.59 -15.00 -20.97
CA SER A 14 2.75 -14.42 -22.31
C SER A 14 3.38 -13.03 -22.20
N PRO A 15 4.43 -12.71 -22.96
CA PRO A 15 5.10 -11.40 -22.89
C PRO A 15 4.17 -10.20 -23.13
N ASP A 16 3.12 -10.40 -23.93
CA ASP A 16 2.15 -9.34 -24.28
C ASP A 16 0.94 -9.28 -23.31
N SER A 17 1.03 -9.88 -22.12
CA SER A 17 -0.05 -9.90 -21.13
C SER A 17 0.06 -8.77 -20.10
N GLU A 18 -1.07 -8.40 -19.49
CA GLU A 18 -1.09 -7.46 -18.35
C GLU A 18 -0.27 -8.01 -17.16
N GLU A 19 -0.34 -9.32 -16.91
CA GLU A 19 0.44 -9.99 -15.86
C GLU A 19 1.95 -9.83 -16.08
N ALA A 20 2.43 -9.95 -17.33
CA ALA A 20 3.84 -9.71 -17.63
C ALA A 20 4.26 -8.26 -17.33
N ILE A 21 3.41 -7.28 -17.67
CA ILE A 21 3.68 -5.86 -17.37
C ILE A 21 3.74 -5.62 -15.85
N GLU A 22 2.83 -6.23 -15.09
CA GLU A 22 2.80 -6.12 -13.63
C GLU A 22 4.08 -6.70 -13.01
N LEU A 23 4.46 -7.93 -13.38
CA LEU A 23 5.64 -8.61 -12.85
C LEU A 23 6.95 -7.88 -13.20
N GLU A 24 7.10 -7.36 -14.43
CA GLU A 24 8.25 -6.54 -14.82
C GLU A 24 8.29 -5.23 -14.01
N SER A 25 7.14 -4.59 -13.80
CA SER A 25 7.06 -3.37 -12.99
C SER A 25 7.49 -3.63 -11.55
N MET A 26 7.08 -4.77 -10.97
CA MET A 26 7.50 -5.18 -9.63
C MET A 26 9.03 -5.30 -9.53
N LEU A 27 9.70 -5.90 -10.52
CA LEU A 27 11.17 -6.00 -10.54
C LEU A 27 11.86 -4.64 -10.59
N ILE A 28 11.30 -3.68 -11.32
CA ILE A 28 11.81 -2.29 -11.36
C ILE A 28 11.65 -1.64 -9.98
N PHE A 29 10.51 -1.81 -9.31
CA PHE A 29 10.30 -1.25 -7.97
C PHE A 29 11.24 -1.88 -6.92
N ASP A 30 11.52 -3.18 -7.00
CA ASP A 30 12.52 -3.84 -6.15
C ASP A 30 13.91 -3.22 -6.32
N GLU A 31 14.30 -2.90 -7.56
CA GLU A 31 15.59 -2.20 -7.84
C GLU A 31 15.63 -0.78 -7.28
N LEU A 32 14.47 -0.13 -7.15
CA LEU A 32 14.33 1.17 -6.49
C LEU A 32 14.26 1.07 -4.96
N GLY A 33 14.33 -0.14 -4.40
CA GLY A 33 14.33 -0.40 -2.95
C GLY A 33 12.94 -0.48 -2.33
N TRP A 34 11.89 -0.69 -3.14
CA TRP A 34 10.54 -0.93 -2.63
C TRP A 34 10.37 -2.37 -2.18
N GLU A 35 9.61 -2.56 -1.10
CA GLU A 35 9.18 -3.88 -0.67
C GLU A 35 8.05 -4.39 -1.57
N ILE A 36 8.16 -5.64 -2.02
CA ILE A 36 7.11 -6.31 -2.79
C ILE A 36 6.25 -7.15 -1.87
N ILE A 37 4.94 -6.89 -1.88
CA ILE A 37 3.92 -7.70 -1.21
C ILE A 37 2.95 -8.25 -2.25
N TYR A 38 2.76 -9.56 -2.25
CA TYR A 38 1.85 -10.23 -3.17
C TYR A 38 0.50 -10.46 -2.49
N ALA A 39 -0.46 -9.57 -2.78
CA ALA A 39 -1.75 -9.51 -2.09
C ALA A 39 -2.95 -10.01 -2.91
N GLU A 40 -2.71 -10.74 -4.02
CA GLU A 40 -3.77 -11.31 -4.85
C GLU A 40 -4.77 -12.16 -4.04
N HIS A 41 -4.27 -12.90 -3.04
CA HIS A 41 -5.06 -13.77 -2.18
C HIS A 41 -5.31 -13.18 -0.79
N GLU A 42 -5.24 -11.85 -0.65
CA GLU A 42 -5.57 -11.18 0.60
C GLU A 42 -7.02 -11.49 1.01
N LEU A 43 -7.20 -11.91 2.26
CA LEU A 43 -8.50 -12.16 2.85
C LEU A 43 -8.93 -10.94 3.68
N GLU A 44 -10.22 -10.59 3.58
CA GLU A 44 -10.83 -9.61 4.48
C GLU A 44 -10.72 -10.08 5.94
N ASP A 45 -10.58 -9.13 6.87
CA ASP A 45 -10.32 -9.37 8.29
C ASP A 45 -9.08 -10.23 8.61
N ASP A 46 -8.18 -10.50 7.65
CA ASP A 46 -6.92 -11.19 7.90
C ASP A 46 -5.78 -10.17 8.14
N PRO A 47 -5.36 -10.00 9.41
CA PRO A 47 -4.29 -9.07 9.70
C PRO A 47 -2.91 -9.62 9.30
N THR A 48 -2.74 -10.80 8.73
CA THR A 48 -1.38 -11.33 8.52
C THR A 48 -0.65 -10.67 7.35
N LEU A 49 -1.37 -10.15 6.35
CA LEU A 49 -0.79 -9.53 5.16
C LEU A 49 -0.73 -7.99 5.28
N LEU A 50 -1.65 -7.25 4.65
CA LEU A 50 -1.61 -5.78 4.69
C LEU A 50 -2.31 -5.19 5.93
N GLY A 51 -3.08 -6.00 6.65
CA GLY A 51 -3.79 -5.55 7.85
C GLY A 51 -5.09 -4.82 7.59
N ARG A 52 -5.68 -5.00 6.40
CA ARG A 52 -6.98 -4.44 6.04
C ARG A 52 -8.11 -5.17 6.74
N THR A 53 -9.17 -4.43 7.02
CA THR A 53 -10.46 -5.02 7.42
C THR A 53 -11.24 -5.47 6.17
N GLU A 54 -11.18 -4.67 5.10
CA GLU A 54 -11.88 -4.89 3.83
C GLU A 54 -10.98 -4.50 2.65
N GLN A 55 -11.20 -5.09 1.46
CA GLN A 55 -10.35 -4.83 0.29
C GLN A 55 -10.50 -3.40 -0.27
N THR A 56 -11.59 -2.70 0.07
CA THR A 56 -11.83 -1.29 -0.29
C THR A 56 -11.03 -0.30 0.55
N GLU A 57 -10.36 -0.75 1.61
CA GLU A 57 -9.55 0.10 2.48
C GLU A 57 -8.31 0.61 1.74
N ILE A 58 -8.29 1.91 1.44
CA ILE A 58 -7.21 2.56 0.68
C ILE A 58 -6.01 2.86 1.59
N LEU A 59 -6.26 3.08 2.88
CA LEU A 59 -5.24 3.49 3.85
C LEU A 59 -4.75 2.28 4.66
N LEU A 60 -3.51 1.85 4.44
CA LEU A 60 -2.90 0.75 5.20
C LEU A 60 -2.42 1.22 6.58
N THR A 61 -3.34 1.25 7.53
CA THR A 61 -3.14 1.95 8.82
C THR A 61 -2.06 1.37 9.70
N ARG A 62 -1.84 0.04 9.64
CA ARG A 62 -0.65 -0.60 10.22
C ARG A 62 0.66 0.06 9.83
N TYR A 63 0.83 0.29 8.53
CA TYR A 63 2.06 0.85 7.97
C TYR A 63 2.13 2.34 8.22
N LEU A 64 1.00 3.04 8.13
CA LEU A 64 0.89 4.46 8.42
C LEU A 64 1.28 4.77 9.87
N ASP A 65 0.69 4.08 10.84
CA ASP A 65 0.93 4.31 12.27
C ASP A 65 2.40 4.07 12.62
N TYR A 66 2.99 2.99 12.11
CA TYR A 66 4.40 2.71 12.28
C TYR A 66 5.28 3.81 11.66
N SER A 67 4.98 4.23 10.44
CA SER A 67 5.77 5.23 9.73
C SER A 67 5.66 6.61 10.37
N LEU A 68 4.47 7.01 10.82
CA LEU A 68 4.24 8.27 11.52
C LEU A 68 5.05 8.36 12.82
N LYS A 69 5.09 7.27 13.60
CA LYS A 69 5.91 7.17 14.83
C LYS A 69 7.40 7.24 14.53
N GLN A 70 7.85 6.54 13.50
CA GLN A 70 9.26 6.53 13.11
C GLN A 70 9.75 7.88 12.59
N LEU A 71 8.92 8.59 11.82
CA LEU A 71 9.26 9.90 11.28
C LEU A 71 9.16 11.01 12.34
N ASN A 72 8.33 10.83 13.36
CA ASN A 72 8.04 11.85 14.37
C ASN A 72 8.24 11.35 15.82
N PRO A 73 9.46 10.90 16.19
CA PRO A 73 9.69 10.19 17.46
C PRO A 73 9.47 11.06 18.72
N THR A 74 9.35 12.37 18.58
CA THR A 74 9.14 13.31 19.69
C THR A 74 7.67 13.69 19.90
N LEU A 75 6.78 13.31 18.98
CA LEU A 75 5.36 13.61 19.08
C LEU A 75 4.66 12.53 19.92
N ASP A 76 3.63 12.95 20.64
CA ASP A 76 2.79 12.03 21.40
C ASP A 76 1.81 11.27 20.49
N ASP A 77 1.35 10.10 20.96
CA ASP A 77 0.41 9.26 20.22
C ASP A 77 -0.92 9.98 19.93
N MET A 78 -1.34 10.94 20.76
CA MET A 78 -2.58 11.68 20.54
C MET A 78 -2.48 12.57 19.29
N VAL A 79 -1.36 13.27 19.10
CA VAL A 79 -1.10 14.09 17.92
C VAL A 79 -0.98 13.22 16.67
N LEU A 80 -0.33 12.05 16.77
CA LEU A 80 -0.24 11.11 15.64
C LEU A 80 -1.61 10.55 15.25
N ASN A 81 -2.45 10.20 16.22
CA ASN A 81 -3.82 9.75 15.96
C ASN A 81 -4.66 10.85 15.27
N GLN A 82 -4.51 12.11 15.67
CA GLN A 82 -5.17 13.22 14.99
C GLN A 82 -4.75 13.35 13.52
N ALA A 83 -3.46 13.11 13.21
CA ALA A 83 -2.99 13.11 11.82
C ALA A 83 -3.63 11.96 11.02
N VAL A 84 -3.75 10.76 11.60
CA VAL A 84 -4.43 9.62 10.96
C VAL A 84 -5.91 9.94 10.70
N ASP A 85 -6.61 10.58 11.65
CA ASP A 85 -8.00 10.98 11.48
C ASP A 85 -8.18 11.98 10.32
N ILE A 86 -7.26 12.95 10.16
CA ILE A 86 -7.26 13.89 9.02
C ILE A 86 -7.07 13.14 7.70
N LEU A 87 -6.16 12.17 7.65
CA LEU A 87 -5.90 11.36 6.45
C LEU A 87 -7.10 10.46 6.10
N ARG A 88 -7.84 9.98 7.10
CA ARG A 88 -9.04 9.15 6.94
C ARG A 88 -10.32 9.92 6.64
N ALA A 89 -10.33 11.26 6.76
CA ALA A 89 -11.55 12.03 6.60
C ALA A 89 -12.21 11.79 5.23
N ASP A 90 -13.53 11.56 5.25
CA ASP A 90 -14.31 11.32 4.04
C ASP A 90 -14.34 12.58 3.16
N ARG A 91 -13.90 12.41 1.92
CA ARG A 91 -13.84 13.45 0.89
C ARG A 91 -14.58 13.05 -0.38
N SER A 92 -15.40 12.00 -0.31
CA SER A 92 -16.14 11.46 -1.46
C SER A 92 -17.10 12.46 -2.10
N ALA A 93 -17.54 13.47 -1.34
CA ALA A 93 -18.41 14.56 -1.82
C ALA A 93 -17.66 15.74 -2.47
N LEU A 94 -16.33 15.82 -2.35
CA LEU A 94 -15.53 16.91 -2.88
C LEU A 94 -15.11 16.65 -4.33
N SER A 95 -14.75 17.71 -5.06
CA SER A 95 -14.02 17.51 -6.32
C SER A 95 -12.61 16.96 -6.02
N LEU A 96 -12.01 16.26 -6.99
CA LEU A 96 -10.63 15.73 -6.85
C LEU A 96 -9.61 16.83 -6.49
N VAL A 97 -9.81 18.05 -6.98
CA VAL A 97 -8.92 19.19 -6.68
C VAL A 97 -9.09 19.66 -5.25
N GLU A 98 -10.32 19.71 -4.75
CA GLU A 98 -10.61 20.10 -3.37
C GLU A 98 -10.11 19.04 -2.39
N ALA A 99 -10.40 17.76 -2.66
CA ALA A 99 -9.92 16.64 -1.85
C ALA A 99 -8.39 16.62 -1.71
N ASN A 100 -7.66 16.83 -2.82
CA ASN A 100 -6.19 16.88 -2.81
C ASN A 100 -5.60 18.10 -2.10
N ARG A 101 -6.36 19.18 -1.87
CA ARG A 101 -5.86 20.35 -1.11
C ARG A 101 -5.97 20.16 0.39
N GLU A 102 -6.80 19.23 0.85
CA GLU A 102 -7.03 18.94 2.25
C GLU A 102 -6.08 17.88 2.84
N VAL A 103 -5.13 17.39 2.03
CA VAL A 103 -4.09 16.41 2.39
C VAL A 103 -2.73 17.04 2.15
#